data_AF-A0A9P7BZR9-F1
#
_entry.id   AF-A0A9P7BZR9-F1
#
_cell.length_a   1.000
_cell.length_b   1.000
_cell.length_c   1.000
_cell.angle_alpha   90.00
_cell.angle_beta   90.00
_cell.angle_gamma   90.00
#
_symmetry.space_group_name_H-M   'P 1'
#
loop_
_entity.id
_entity.type
_entity.pdbx_description
1 polymer ?
#
loop_
_entity_poly.entity_id
_entity_poly.type
_entity_poly.pdbx_seq_one_letter_code
_entity_poly.pdbx_strand_id
1 'polypeptide(L)'
;MAREIQQVSYFKIETAGAASKLRDLIALGGAAVEGPWDGEEAITLLPDLDAGAPGSMTGGGFADGIRPIIEAHRAGRRDEAYRLAASSPPKR
;
A
#
# COMPACT_ATOMS: atom_id res chain seq x y z
N MET A 1 6.35 4.70 19.55
CA MET A 1 7.31 4.50 18.43
C MET A 1 7.28 5.64 17.43
N ALA A 2 6.37 5.69 16.44
CA ALA A 2 6.41 6.72 15.39
C ALA A 2 6.51 8.16 15.94
N ARG A 3 5.72 8.45 16.98
CA ARG A 3 5.67 9.77 17.64
C ARG A 3 6.85 10.09 18.56
N GLU A 4 7.71 9.11 18.85
CA GLU A 4 8.72 9.17 19.92
C GLU A 4 10.14 8.88 19.43
N ILE A 5 10.29 8.15 18.31
CA ILE A 5 11.57 7.73 17.76
C ILE A 5 11.67 8.32 16.36
N GLN A 6 12.50 9.33 16.18
CA GLN A 6 12.62 10.12 14.95
C GLN A 6 12.83 9.27 13.69
N GLN A 7 13.56 8.16 13.79
CA GLN A 7 13.91 7.31 12.64
C GLN A 7 12.83 6.26 12.32
N VAL A 8 11.75 6.16 13.10
CA VAL A 8 10.65 5.21 12.87
C VAL A 8 9.50 5.95 12.20
N SER A 9 9.54 6.10 10.88
CA SER A 9 8.49 6.80 10.11
C SER A 9 7.87 5.97 8.98
N TYR A 10 8.41 4.79 8.68
CA TYR A 10 7.94 3.87 7.63
C TYR A 10 7.50 2.53 8.20
N PHE A 11 6.45 1.96 7.61
CA PHE A 11 5.82 0.74 8.07
C PHE A 11 5.46 -0.12 6.87
N LYS A 12 5.92 -1.36 6.86
CA LYS A 12 5.48 -2.40 5.93
C LYS A 12 4.44 -3.24 6.68
N ILE A 13 3.17 -3.11 6.31
CA ILE A 13 2.05 -3.78 6.99
C ILE A 13 1.65 -5.01 6.18
N GLU A 14 2.01 -6.20 6.66
CA GLU A 14 1.78 -7.50 5.97
C GLU A 14 1.05 -8.50 6.87
N THR A 15 0.44 -8.04 7.95
CA THR A 15 -0.39 -8.90 8.80
C THR A 15 -1.82 -8.94 8.26
N ALA A 16 -2.52 -10.06 8.47
CA ALA A 16 -3.93 -10.19 8.15
C ALA A 16 -4.75 -8.96 8.58
N GLY A 17 -5.60 -8.47 7.67
CA GLY A 17 -6.34 -7.22 7.88
C GLY A 17 -5.51 -5.95 7.70
N ALA A 18 -4.52 -5.95 6.81
CA ALA A 18 -3.61 -4.83 6.54
C ALA A 18 -4.34 -3.50 6.33
N ALA A 19 -5.36 -3.46 5.46
CA ALA A 19 -6.17 -2.27 5.20
C ALA A 19 -6.75 -1.62 6.47
N SER A 20 -7.30 -2.41 7.40
CA SER A 20 -7.85 -1.85 8.64
C SER A 20 -6.73 -1.33 9.55
N LYS A 21 -5.63 -2.07 9.64
CA LYS A 21 -4.47 -1.68 10.45
C LYS A 21 -3.76 -0.44 9.90
N LEU A 22 -3.73 -0.27 8.57
CA LEU A 22 -3.22 0.93 7.90
C LEU A 22 -4.07 2.16 8.25
N ARG A 23 -5.40 2.04 8.19
CA ARG A 23 -6.31 3.13 8.62
C ARG A 23 -6.06 3.52 10.07
N ASP A 24 -5.97 2.55 10.96
CA ASP A 24 -5.73 2.79 12.39
C ASP A 24 -4.35 3.42 12.63
N LEU A 25 -3.31 2.92 11.95
CA LEU A 25 -1.95 3.46 12.03
C LEU A 25 -1.91 4.93 11.61
N ILE A 26 -2.52 5.26 10.48
CA ILE A 26 -2.60 6.64 9.97
C ILE A 26 -3.36 7.53 10.94
N ALA A 27 -4.51 7.06 11.45
CA ALA A 27 -5.34 7.84 12.37
C ALA A 27 -4.63 8.13 13.71
N LEU A 28 -3.91 7.14 14.27
CA LEU A 28 -3.23 7.27 15.56
C LEU A 28 -1.87 7.96 15.45
N GLY A 29 -1.15 7.75 14.36
CA GLY A 29 0.20 8.25 14.14
C GLY A 29 0.26 9.61 13.46
N GLY A 30 -0.76 9.96 12.67
CA GLY A 30 -0.84 11.23 11.95
C GLY A 30 0.42 11.50 11.11
N ALA A 31 0.96 12.71 11.22
CA ALA A 31 2.15 13.14 10.49
C ALA A 31 3.43 12.35 10.81
N ALA A 32 3.47 11.58 11.92
CA ALA A 32 4.61 10.74 12.24
C ALA A 32 4.69 9.46 11.38
N VAL A 33 3.64 9.15 10.62
CA VAL A 33 3.57 8.01 9.71
C VAL A 33 3.79 8.51 8.29
N GLU A 34 5.05 8.63 7.90
CA GLU A 34 5.46 9.15 6.58
C GLU A 34 5.22 8.12 5.47
N GLY A 35 5.43 6.83 5.77
CA GLY A 35 5.28 5.75 4.80
C GLY A 35 4.46 4.57 5.33
N PRO A 36 3.12 4.64 5.32
CA PRO A 36 2.24 3.51 5.64
C PRO A 36 2.09 2.59 4.42
N TRP A 37 3.00 1.65 4.22
CA TRP A 37 3.05 0.82 3.00
C TRP A 37 2.48 -0.58 3.23
N ASP A 38 1.92 -1.11 2.15
CA ASP A 38 1.60 -2.53 1.97
C ASP A 38 2.88 -3.34 1.64
N GLY A 39 2.79 -4.67 1.64
CA GLY A 39 3.74 -5.61 1.08
C GLY A 39 3.02 -6.82 0.44
N GLU A 40 3.23 -8.02 1.01
CA GLU A 40 2.57 -9.30 0.67
C GLU A 40 2.36 -9.50 -0.83
N GLU A 41 3.42 -9.23 -1.62
CA GLU A 41 3.42 -9.39 -3.08
C GLU A 41 2.30 -8.60 -3.80
N ALA A 42 1.81 -7.53 -3.18
CA ALA A 42 0.66 -6.71 -3.59
C ALA A 42 -0.69 -7.45 -3.62
N ILE A 43 -0.84 -8.58 -2.92
CA ILE A 43 -2.05 -9.41 -2.94
C ILE A 43 -3.28 -8.62 -2.45
N THR A 44 -3.11 -7.78 -1.43
CA THR A 44 -4.13 -6.86 -0.89
C THR A 44 -4.01 -5.41 -1.38
N LEU A 45 -3.25 -5.16 -2.45
CA LEU A 45 -2.90 -3.79 -2.87
C LEU A 45 -4.09 -2.83 -3.00
N LEU A 46 -5.17 -3.20 -3.69
CA LEU A 46 -6.30 -2.28 -3.92
C LEU A 46 -6.99 -1.84 -2.61
N PRO A 47 -7.42 -2.76 -1.71
CA PRO A 47 -7.97 -2.34 -0.43
C PRO A 47 -6.98 -1.59 0.46
N ASP A 48 -5.67 -1.83 0.34
CA ASP A 48 -4.65 -1.10 1.10
C ASP A 48 -4.40 0.31 0.56
N LEU A 49 -4.44 0.50 -0.75
CA LEU A 49 -4.46 1.82 -1.39
C LEU A 49 -5.71 2.61 -0.96
N ASP A 50 -6.88 1.97 -0.90
CA ASP A 50 -8.11 2.59 -0.38
C ASP A 50 -8.02 2.91 1.13
N ALA A 51 -7.19 2.17 1.88
CA ALA A 51 -6.89 2.45 3.28
C ALA A 51 -5.91 3.62 3.49
N GLY A 52 -5.33 4.15 2.41
CA GLY A 52 -4.41 5.28 2.44
C GLY A 52 -2.93 4.92 2.28
N ALA A 53 -2.61 3.67 1.92
CA ALA A 53 -1.24 3.33 1.55
C ALA A 53 -0.82 4.11 0.28
N PRO A 54 0.37 4.75 0.23
CA PRO A 54 0.83 5.46 -0.96
C PRO A 54 1.56 4.54 -1.95
N GLY A 55 1.80 3.28 -1.57
CA GLY A 55 2.53 2.28 -2.34
C GLY A 55 2.65 0.95 -1.59
N SER A 56 3.40 0.02 -2.17
CA SER A 56 3.60 -1.34 -1.66
C SER A 56 5.03 -1.81 -1.92
N MET A 57 5.58 -2.60 -1.00
CA MET A 57 6.87 -3.27 -1.14
C MET A 57 6.66 -4.67 -1.70
N THR A 58 6.75 -4.80 -3.02
CA THR A 58 6.39 -6.03 -3.76
C THR A 58 7.58 -6.97 -4.00
N GLY A 59 7.30 -8.16 -4.52
CA GLY A 59 8.33 -8.99 -5.18
C GLY A 59 8.97 -8.28 -6.39
N GLY A 60 10.18 -8.70 -6.76
CA GLY A 60 10.99 -8.01 -7.77
C GLY A 60 10.75 -8.40 -9.24
N GLY A 61 9.92 -9.41 -9.51
CA GLY A 61 9.80 -9.97 -10.87
C GLY A 61 9.03 -9.11 -11.87
N PHE A 62 8.05 -8.34 -11.39
CA PHE A 62 7.09 -7.61 -12.24
C PHE A 62 6.70 -6.24 -11.64
N ALA A 63 7.66 -5.52 -11.07
CA ALA A 63 7.41 -4.20 -10.47
C ALA A 63 6.86 -3.18 -11.50
N ASP A 64 7.26 -3.33 -12.76
CA ASP A 64 6.73 -2.61 -13.93
C ASP A 64 5.25 -2.90 -14.19
N GLY A 65 4.77 -4.11 -13.86
CA GLY A 65 3.37 -4.48 -13.94
C GLY A 65 2.52 -3.96 -12.77
N ILE A 66 3.11 -3.74 -11.60
CA ILE A 66 2.38 -3.29 -10.39
C ILE A 66 2.33 -1.77 -10.30
N ARG A 67 3.43 -1.07 -10.61
CA ARG A 67 3.51 0.41 -10.51
C ARG A 67 2.33 1.13 -11.17
N PRO A 68 1.86 0.77 -12.39
CA PRO A 68 0.74 1.44 -13.03
C PRO A 68 -0.56 1.41 -12.22
N ILE A 69 -0.80 0.35 -11.44
CA ILE A 69 -1.98 0.24 -10.55
C ILE A 69 -1.94 1.35 -9.50
N ILE A 70 -0.78 1.53 -8.86
CA ILE A 70 -0.56 2.52 -7.80
C ILE A 70 -0.72 3.93 -8.38
N GLU A 71 -0.11 4.21 -9.52
CA GLU A 71 -0.19 5.52 -10.18
C GLU A 71 -1.62 5.85 -10.62
N ALA A 72 -2.36 4.88 -11.17
CA ALA A 72 -3.76 5.07 -11.56
C ALA A 72 -4.65 5.36 -10.34
N HIS A 73 -4.49 4.61 -9.26
CA HIS A 73 -5.24 4.83 -8.01
C HIS A 73 -4.95 6.22 -7.42
N ARG A 74 -3.67 6.59 -7.31
CA ARG A 74 -3.24 7.91 -6.80
C ARG A 74 -3.75 9.08 -7.63
N ALA A 75 -3.93 8.87 -8.93
CA ALA A 75 -4.52 9.86 -9.82
C ALA A 75 -6.06 9.86 -9.82
N GLY A 76 -6.70 9.10 -8.92
CA GLY A 76 -8.16 8.99 -8.82
C GLY A 76 -8.82 8.13 -9.91
N ARG A 77 -8.04 7.46 -10.77
CA ARG A 77 -8.55 6.63 -11.87
C ARG A 77 -8.83 5.21 -11.37
N ARG A 78 -9.83 5.06 -10.49
CA ARG A 78 -10.15 3.80 -9.81
C ARG A 78 -10.44 2.65 -10.78
N ASP A 79 -11.29 2.86 -11.78
CA ASP A 79 -11.64 1.81 -12.75
C ASP A 79 -10.43 1.32 -13.55
N GLU A 80 -9.47 2.22 -13.82
CA GLU A 80 -8.21 1.85 -14.44
C GLU A 80 -7.32 1.04 -13.51
N ALA A 81 -7.19 1.45 -12.23
CA ALA A 81 -6.46 0.68 -11.24
C ALA A 81 -7.03 -0.74 -11.09
N TYR A 82 -8.36 -0.89 -11.02
CA TYR A 82 -9.03 -2.20 -10.98
C TYR A 82 -8.75 -3.04 -12.22
N ARG A 83 -8.87 -2.45 -13.42
CA ARG A 83 -8.60 -3.14 -14.68
C ARG A 83 -7.15 -3.62 -14.78
N LEU A 84 -6.21 -2.75 -14.43
CA LEU A 84 -4.79 -3.06 -14.42
C LEU A 84 -4.51 -4.21 -13.45
N ALA A 85 -5.02 -4.12 -12.21
CA ALA A 85 -4.84 -5.15 -11.19
C ALA A 85 -5.41 -6.51 -11.61
N ALA A 86 -6.54 -6.54 -12.32
CA ALA A 86 -7.14 -7.76 -12.86
C ALA A 86 -6.33 -8.37 -14.02
N SER A 87 -5.55 -7.56 -14.72
CA SER A 87 -4.69 -7.99 -15.85
C SER A 87 -3.24 -8.30 -15.45
N SER A 88 -2.85 -8.00 -14.21
CA SER A 88 -1.48 -8.23 -13.73
C SER A 88 -1.20 -9.72 -13.50
N PRO A 89 0.08 -10.13 -13.51
CA PRO A 89 0.47 -11.48 -13.11
C PRO A 89 -0.11 -11.85 -11.73
N PRO A 90 -0.35 -13.16 -11.48
CA PRO A 90 -0.83 -13.62 -10.19
C PRO A 90 0.10 -13.16 -9.07
N LYS A 91 -0.50 -12.49 -8.10
CA LYS A 91 0.12 -12.13 -6.83
C LYS A 91 -0.02 -13.34 -5.91
N ARG A 92 0.98 -13.64 -5.08
CA ARG A 92 1.02 -14.87 -4.28
C ARG A 92 1.33 -14.55 -2.85
#